data_AF-A0A9P9SEV8-F1
#
_entry.id   AF-A0A9P9SEV8-F1
#
_cell.length_a   1.000
_cell.length_b   1.000
_cell.length_c   1.000
_cell.angle_alpha   90.00
_cell.angle_beta   90.00
_cell.angle_gamma   90.00
#
_symmetry.space_group_name_H-M   'P 1'
#
loop_
_entity.id
_entity.type
_entity.pdbx_description
1 polymer ?
#
loop_
_entity_poly.entity_id
_entity_poly.type
_entity_poly.pdbx_seq_one_letter_code
_entity_poly.pdbx_strand_id
1 'polypeptide(L)'
;MVTTRGVSREHVSKLVSPVTGSGFTAVESQLPQHERAPISTSLLRLHNQDLVDVMFEIEKCENPCAQSIFNLALGGHIHSLDESALKELRKERIGIFKPSEWDSPILAGMEQFPFASVPPVAQIQSIVTYDMEDQNSFRFAPSRGSPEQDTHAAVKLLNNIGNSVYCEPGAIIHMQSPTLDLLRSSSPNWHTDGFLGQSNFQVTIAPANEVFELEYYEHYFLSTLLVGSKVWLAFPPLHGNLTILRQAYEDMQTKDSIQVSLHFLKILQHGIAIIQKTWGDHHDSTVLVNYGILQRDVNIV
;
A
#
# COMPACT_ATOMS: atom_id res chain seq x y z
N MET A 1 -13.07 -21.58 25.99
CA MET A 1 -12.68 -20.28 26.57
C MET A 1 -11.19 -20.13 26.29
N VAL A 2 -10.83 -19.47 25.19
CA VAL A 2 -9.43 -19.29 24.77
C VAL A 2 -8.95 -17.99 25.38
N THR A 3 -8.03 -18.06 26.33
CA THR A 3 -7.35 -16.88 26.88
C THR A 3 -6.28 -16.45 25.89
N THR A 4 -6.55 -15.38 25.13
CA THR A 4 -5.53 -14.66 24.36
C THR A 4 -4.48 -14.12 25.34
N ARG A 5 -3.24 -14.61 25.22
CA ARG A 5 -2.11 -14.00 25.94
C ARG A 5 -1.89 -12.62 25.33
N GLY A 6 -2.18 -11.57 26.11
CA GLY A 6 -1.89 -10.20 25.68
C GLY A 6 -0.39 -10.00 25.51
N VAL A 7 0.03 -9.46 24.37
CA VAL A 7 1.41 -9.04 24.11
C VAL A 7 1.82 -8.02 25.19
N SER A 8 2.85 -8.35 25.98
CA SER A 8 3.34 -7.44 27.01
C SER A 8 4.07 -6.27 26.38
N ARG A 9 3.63 -5.04 26.69
CA ARG A 9 4.26 -3.77 26.25
C ARG A 9 5.77 -3.71 26.56
N GLU A 10 6.23 -4.44 27.57
CA GLU A 10 7.66 -4.49 27.96
C GLU A 10 8.56 -5.24 26.97
N HIS A 11 8.02 -6.14 26.14
CA HIS A 11 8.81 -6.78 25.09
C HIS A 11 8.90 -5.90 23.84
N VAL A 12 7.81 -5.22 23.49
CA VAL A 12 7.80 -4.26 22.38
C VAL A 12 8.76 -3.10 22.65
N SER A 13 8.87 -2.61 23.89
CA SER A 13 9.83 -1.56 24.24
C SER A 13 11.30 -1.97 24.03
N LYS A 14 11.63 -3.27 24.11
CA LYS A 14 12.99 -3.77 23.82
C LYS A 14 13.30 -3.76 22.33
N LEU A 15 12.30 -4.06 21.49
CA LEU A 15 12.40 -3.97 20.01
C LEU A 15 12.49 -2.53 19.50
N VAL A 16 12.09 -1.55 20.32
CA VAL A 16 12.07 -0.12 20.00
C VAL A 16 13.05 0.63 20.89
N SER A 17 14.23 0.07 21.12
CA SER A 17 15.26 0.75 21.92
C SER A 17 15.60 2.10 21.24
N PRO A 18 15.34 3.24 21.90
CA PRO A 18 15.67 4.53 21.32
C PRO A 18 17.20 4.62 21.20
N VAL A 19 17.69 4.98 20.01
CA VAL A 19 19.07 5.43 19.83
C VAL A 19 19.20 6.75 20.59
N THR A 20 19.61 6.67 21.85
CA THR A 20 19.71 7.81 22.76
C THR A 20 20.99 8.60 22.48
N GLY A 21 20.87 9.62 21.64
CA GLY A 21 21.77 10.77 21.64
C GLY A 21 21.43 11.68 22.83
N SER A 22 22.37 11.84 23.75
CA SER A 22 22.18 12.52 25.03
C SER A 22 22.08 14.05 24.93
N GLY A 23 21.17 14.64 25.71
CA GLY A 23 21.44 15.87 26.45
C GLY A 23 20.79 17.15 25.89
N PHE A 24 19.56 17.45 26.31
CA PHE A 24 19.06 18.83 26.34
C PHE A 24 18.32 19.11 27.65
N THR A 25 18.84 20.10 28.38
CA THR A 25 18.27 20.74 29.56
C THR A 25 17.00 21.52 29.20
N ALA A 26 15.95 21.35 30.00
CA ALA A 26 14.69 22.06 29.87
C ALA A 26 14.85 23.56 30.17
N VAL A 27 14.53 24.40 29.19
CA VAL A 27 14.30 25.84 29.38
C VAL A 27 12.80 26.07 29.22
N GLU A 28 12.16 26.53 30.29
CA GLU A 28 10.75 26.86 30.36
C GLU A 28 10.52 28.20 29.67
N SER A 29 10.09 28.18 28.40
CA SER A 29 9.72 29.40 27.66
C SER A 29 8.20 29.58 27.60
N GLN A 30 7.72 30.70 28.13
CA GLN A 30 6.35 31.16 27.97
C GLN A 30 6.06 31.45 26.48
N LEU A 31 5.13 30.71 25.88
CA LEU A 31 4.72 30.92 24.49
C LEU A 31 3.60 31.97 24.39
N PRO A 32 3.69 32.94 23.46
CA PRO A 32 2.60 33.83 23.13
C PRO A 32 1.46 33.07 22.43
N GLN A 33 0.22 33.45 22.75
CA GLN A 33 -0.98 33.02 22.03
C GLN A 33 -0.98 33.64 20.62
N HIS A 34 -0.37 32.94 19.67
CA HIS A 34 -0.52 33.24 18.25
C HIS A 34 -1.86 32.69 17.78
N GLU A 35 -2.73 33.58 17.28
CA GLU A 35 -3.85 33.21 16.41
C GLU A 35 -3.30 32.31 15.29
N ARG A 36 -3.67 31.03 15.34
CA ARG A 36 -3.38 30.09 14.26
C ARG A 36 -4.21 30.54 13.06
N ALA A 37 -3.55 31.16 12.08
CA ALA A 37 -4.07 31.22 10.73
C ALA A 37 -4.57 29.81 10.34
N PRO A 38 -5.69 29.68 9.59
CA PRO A 38 -6.13 28.40 9.11
C PRO A 38 -4.95 27.76 8.38
N ILE A 39 -4.44 26.66 8.96
CA ILE A 39 -3.42 25.84 8.33
C ILE A 39 -4.10 25.42 7.03
N SER A 40 -3.69 26.04 5.92
CA SER A 40 -4.03 25.55 4.60
C SER A 40 -3.39 24.18 4.54
N THR A 41 -4.18 23.15 4.84
CA THR A 41 -3.85 21.74 4.64
C THR A 41 -3.91 21.46 3.14
N SER A 42 -3.17 22.25 2.37
CA SER A 42 -2.55 21.78 1.15
C SER A 42 -1.63 20.64 1.59
N LEU A 43 -2.23 19.49 1.90
CA LEU A 43 -1.61 18.18 1.81
C LEU A 43 -0.74 18.28 0.57
N LEU A 44 0.58 18.12 0.74
CA LEU A 44 1.51 18.08 -0.36
C LEU A 44 1.22 16.77 -1.09
N ARG A 45 0.16 16.80 -1.88
CA ARG A 45 -0.33 15.66 -2.65
C ARG A 45 0.60 15.53 -3.82
N LEU A 46 1.24 14.38 -3.90
CA LEU A 46 2.23 14.05 -4.91
C LEU A 46 1.52 13.60 -6.19
N HIS A 47 0.55 14.41 -6.64
CA HIS A 47 -0.23 14.22 -7.87
C HIS A 47 0.48 14.91 -9.04
N ASN A 48 1.73 14.55 -9.25
CA ASN A 48 2.56 15.05 -10.35
C ASN A 48 3.36 13.91 -11.00
N GLN A 49 2.89 12.67 -10.88
CA GLN A 49 3.56 11.52 -11.47
C GLN A 49 3.19 11.42 -12.94
N ASP A 50 4.18 11.45 -13.83
CA ASP A 50 3.95 11.21 -15.25
C ASP A 50 3.79 9.70 -15.50
N LEU A 51 2.99 9.35 -16.51
CA LEU A 51 2.87 8.00 -16.99
C LEU A 51 4.22 7.48 -17.53
N VAL A 52 5.11 8.37 -17.99
CA VAL A 52 6.48 7.99 -18.38
C VAL A 52 7.26 7.40 -17.21
N ASP A 53 7.16 8.00 -16.01
CA ASP A 53 7.81 7.48 -14.81
C ASP A 53 7.26 6.10 -14.44
N VAL A 54 5.94 5.94 -14.55
CA VAL A 54 5.26 4.66 -14.30
C VAL A 54 5.77 3.60 -15.26
N MET A 55 5.83 3.93 -16.55
CA MET A 55 6.31 3.02 -17.59
C MET A 55 7.76 2.63 -17.36
N PHE A 56 8.63 3.58 -16.99
CA PHE A 56 10.03 3.30 -16.65
C PHE A 56 10.15 2.36 -15.44
N GLU A 57 9.31 2.52 -14.43
CA GLU A 57 9.30 1.62 -13.27
C GLU A 57 8.83 0.21 -13.70
N ILE A 58 7.72 0.12 -14.45
CA ILE A 58 7.20 -1.15 -14.98
C ILE A 58 8.22 -1.89 -15.85
N GLU A 59 9.02 -1.19 -16.66
CA GLU A 59 10.05 -1.80 -17.52
C GLU A 59 11.15 -2.53 -16.74
N LYS A 60 11.39 -2.16 -15.48
CA LYS A 60 12.32 -2.89 -14.61
C LYS A 60 11.77 -4.27 -14.21
N CYS A 61 10.47 -4.48 -14.34
CA CYS A 61 9.79 -5.70 -13.96
C CYS A 61 9.86 -6.74 -15.08
N GLU A 62 10.56 -7.85 -14.83
CA GLU A 62 10.70 -8.94 -15.82
C GLU A 62 9.43 -9.79 -15.98
N ASN A 63 8.41 -9.56 -15.15
CA ASN A 63 7.16 -10.33 -15.20
C ASN A 63 6.38 -10.05 -16.49
N PRO A 64 5.96 -11.07 -17.28
CA PRO A 64 5.16 -10.86 -18.49
C PRO A 64 3.84 -10.11 -18.25
N CYS A 65 3.31 -10.16 -17.02
CA CYS A 65 2.15 -9.39 -16.61
C CYS A 65 2.43 -7.89 -16.58
N ALA A 66 3.64 -7.48 -16.22
CA ALA A 66 4.07 -6.09 -16.22
C ALA A 66 4.07 -5.51 -17.64
N GLN A 67 4.51 -6.30 -18.63
CA GLN A 67 4.41 -5.90 -20.05
C GLN A 67 2.96 -5.66 -20.49
N SER A 68 2.00 -6.41 -19.95
CA SER A 68 0.58 -6.16 -20.25
C SER A 68 0.13 -4.81 -19.71
N ILE A 69 0.59 -4.40 -18.52
CA ILE A 69 0.29 -3.10 -17.92
C ILE A 69 1.00 -1.98 -18.68
N PHE A 70 2.25 -2.19 -19.08
CA PHE A 70 2.98 -1.27 -19.95
C PHE A 70 2.20 -1.00 -21.25
N ASN A 71 1.66 -2.04 -21.88
CA ASN A 71 0.86 -1.90 -23.10
C ASN A 71 -0.48 -1.18 -22.85
N LEU A 72 -1.07 -1.30 -21.66
CA LEU A 72 -2.26 -0.52 -21.29
C LEU A 72 -1.93 0.97 -21.17
N ALA A 73 -0.80 1.31 -20.56
CA ALA A 73 -0.30 2.67 -20.45
C ALA A 73 -0.02 3.27 -21.84
N LEU A 74 0.73 2.55 -22.68
CA LEU A 74 1.05 2.97 -24.04
C LEU A 74 -0.20 3.14 -24.92
N GLY A 75 -1.23 2.31 -24.69
CA GLY A 75 -2.52 2.39 -25.40
C GLY A 75 -3.46 3.49 -24.91
N GLY A 76 -3.09 4.25 -23.88
CA GLY A 76 -3.93 5.30 -23.31
C GLY A 76 -5.11 4.79 -22.49
N HIS A 77 -5.07 3.53 -22.03
CA HIS A 77 -6.10 2.96 -21.15
C HIS A 77 -5.91 3.32 -19.67
N ILE A 78 -4.74 3.87 -19.35
CA ILE A 78 -4.33 4.27 -18.00
C ILE A 78 -3.96 5.75 -18.02
N HIS A 79 -4.44 6.48 -17.01
CA HIS A 79 -4.15 7.87 -16.74
C HIS A 79 -3.01 7.99 -15.72
N SER A 80 -2.25 9.08 -15.82
CA SER A 80 -1.28 9.48 -14.80
C SER A 80 -1.99 9.97 -13.53
N LEU A 81 -1.30 9.87 -12.39
CA LEU A 81 -1.69 10.54 -11.16
C LEU A 81 -1.22 12.00 -11.22
N ASP A 82 -1.92 12.80 -12.03
CA ASP A 82 -1.69 14.24 -12.18
C ASP A 82 -2.96 15.03 -11.82
N GLU A 83 -2.85 16.01 -10.92
CA GLU A 83 -4.02 16.76 -10.42
C GLU A 83 -4.74 17.52 -11.55
N SER A 84 -3.99 18.06 -12.51
CA SER A 84 -4.58 18.83 -13.62
C SER A 84 -5.39 17.91 -14.54
N ALA A 85 -4.89 16.69 -14.81
CA ALA A 85 -5.60 15.67 -15.56
C ALA A 85 -6.80 15.12 -14.77
N LEU A 86 -6.63 14.77 -13.50
CA LEU A 86 -7.68 14.18 -12.67
C LEU A 86 -8.83 15.15 -12.38
N LYS A 87 -8.55 16.45 -12.25
CA LYS A 87 -9.60 17.47 -12.06
C LYS A 87 -10.58 17.51 -13.23
N GLU A 88 -10.11 17.28 -14.45
CA GLU A 88 -10.99 17.20 -15.62
C GLU A 88 -11.89 15.96 -15.61
N LEU A 89 -11.47 14.90 -14.91
CA LEU A 89 -12.23 13.66 -14.71
C LEU A 89 -13.15 13.70 -13.47
N ARG A 90 -12.90 14.61 -12.51
CA ARG A 90 -13.71 14.85 -11.30
C ARG A 90 -14.75 15.96 -11.51
N LYS A 91 -15.86 15.63 -12.17
CA LYS A 91 -16.95 16.58 -12.49
C LYS A 91 -18.31 16.05 -12.02
N GLU A 92 -19.15 16.92 -11.46
CA GLU A 92 -20.45 16.54 -10.87
C GLU A 92 -21.39 15.77 -11.80
N ARG A 93 -21.43 16.12 -13.09
CA ARG A 93 -22.45 15.61 -14.03
C ARG A 93 -21.91 14.68 -15.11
N ILE A 94 -20.64 14.83 -15.46
CA ILE A 94 -20.00 14.15 -16.60
C ILE A 94 -18.65 13.56 -16.23
N GLY A 95 -18.24 13.68 -14.96
CA GLY A 95 -16.98 13.13 -14.48
C GLY A 95 -17.05 11.62 -14.40
N ILE A 96 -15.90 11.00 -14.61
CA ILE A 96 -15.68 9.57 -14.34
C ILE A 96 -15.65 9.35 -12.83
N PHE A 97 -15.01 10.28 -12.13
CA PHE A 97 -14.95 10.33 -10.69
C PHE A 97 -15.93 11.39 -10.20
N LYS A 98 -16.44 11.20 -8.99
CA LYS A 98 -17.19 12.23 -8.29
C LYS A 98 -16.29 13.44 -7.97
N PRO A 99 -16.84 14.61 -7.66
CA PRO A 99 -16.05 15.85 -7.53
C PRO A 99 -15.03 15.85 -6.39
N SER A 100 -15.19 14.98 -5.39
CA SER A 100 -14.26 14.94 -4.26
C SER A 100 -12.92 14.41 -4.72
N GLU A 101 -11.85 14.99 -4.20
CA GLU A 101 -10.50 14.42 -4.29
C GLU A 101 -10.41 12.97 -3.78
N TRP A 102 -11.20 12.65 -2.76
CA TRP A 102 -11.27 11.31 -2.17
C TRP A 102 -11.97 10.28 -3.06
N ASP A 103 -12.59 10.73 -4.15
CA ASP A 103 -13.21 9.84 -5.14
C ASP A 103 -12.21 9.34 -6.19
N SER A 104 -10.93 9.69 -6.05
CA SER A 104 -9.79 9.18 -6.83
C SER A 104 -8.65 8.76 -5.88
N PRO A 105 -7.71 7.91 -6.33
CA PRO A 105 -6.49 7.64 -5.57
C PRO A 105 -5.76 8.91 -5.16
N ILE A 106 -5.22 8.91 -3.94
CA ILE A 106 -4.40 10.00 -3.42
C ILE A 106 -3.04 9.48 -2.97
N LEU A 107 -1.98 10.07 -3.51
CA LEU A 107 -0.62 9.85 -3.02
C LEU A 107 -0.25 10.96 -2.03
N ALA A 108 -0.32 10.64 -0.74
CA ALA A 108 -0.08 11.56 0.36
C ALA A 108 1.39 11.52 0.83
N GLY A 109 1.86 12.61 1.41
CA GLY A 109 3.22 12.74 1.94
C GLY A 109 3.41 12.15 3.34
N MET A 110 4.54 12.50 3.97
CA MET A 110 4.91 12.06 5.32
C MET A 110 3.91 12.49 6.40
N GLU A 111 3.12 13.54 6.16
CA GLU A 111 2.10 14.01 7.10
C GLU A 111 0.99 12.99 7.36
N GLN A 112 0.78 12.04 6.43
CA GLN A 112 -0.13 10.91 6.59
C GLN A 112 0.58 9.60 6.95
N PHE A 113 1.91 9.64 7.16
CA PHE A 113 2.67 8.46 7.56
C PHE A 113 2.26 8.04 9.00
N PRO A 114 1.94 6.76 9.23
CA PRO A 114 1.36 6.32 10.50
C PRO A 114 2.36 6.23 11.66
N PHE A 115 3.66 6.27 11.36
CA PHE A 115 4.74 6.12 12.34
C PHE A 115 5.49 7.45 12.53
N ALA A 116 6.18 7.61 13.66
CA ALA A 116 6.94 8.84 13.93
C ALA A 116 8.11 9.05 12.95
N SER A 117 8.62 7.95 12.40
CA SER A 117 9.67 7.90 11.38
C SER A 117 9.61 6.55 10.66
N VAL A 118 10.18 6.47 9.46
CA VAL A 118 10.26 5.20 8.72
C VAL A 118 11.13 4.20 9.50
N PRO A 119 10.58 3.04 9.92
CA PRO A 119 11.37 2.03 10.61
C PRO A 119 12.49 1.49 9.70
N PRO A 120 13.73 1.31 10.19
CA PRO A 120 14.80 0.70 9.41
C PRO A 120 14.44 -0.73 8.98
N VAL A 121 14.97 -1.17 7.83
CA VAL A 121 14.72 -2.50 7.26
C VAL A 121 14.94 -3.64 8.28
N ALA A 122 16.03 -3.59 9.05
CA ALA A 122 16.32 -4.59 10.08
C ALA A 122 15.27 -4.61 11.21
N GLN A 123 14.70 -3.46 11.55
CA GLN A 123 13.61 -3.36 12.52
C GLN A 123 12.32 -3.96 11.95
N ILE A 124 12.00 -3.67 10.68
CA ILE A 124 10.83 -4.25 10.00
C ILE A 124 10.94 -5.78 9.97
N GLN A 125 12.10 -6.32 9.58
CA GLN A 125 12.35 -7.76 9.57
C GLN A 125 12.15 -8.38 10.97
N SER A 126 12.67 -7.73 12.01
CA SER A 126 12.53 -8.20 13.39
C SER A 126 11.08 -8.18 13.87
N ILE A 127 10.35 -7.12 13.55
CA ILE A 127 8.91 -6.97 13.87
C ILE A 127 8.10 -8.08 13.21
N VAL A 128 8.29 -8.28 11.90
CA VAL A 128 7.50 -9.27 11.15
C VAL A 128 7.84 -10.69 11.59
N THR A 129 9.13 -10.98 11.85
CA THR A 129 9.54 -12.29 12.38
C THR A 129 8.88 -12.57 13.72
N TYR A 130 8.88 -11.59 14.64
CA TYR A 130 8.23 -11.71 15.94
C TYR A 130 6.72 -11.94 15.78
N ASP A 131 6.05 -11.17 14.93
CA ASP A 131 4.61 -11.31 14.71
C ASP A 131 4.25 -12.68 14.10
N MET A 132 5.12 -13.28 13.28
CA MET A 132 4.93 -14.63 12.74
C MET A 132 5.05 -15.74 13.79
N GLU A 133 5.85 -15.55 14.84
CA GLU A 133 6.07 -16.55 15.90
C GLU A 133 4.93 -16.57 16.94
N ASP A 134 4.29 -15.42 17.20
CA ASP A 134 3.29 -15.25 18.28
C ASP A 134 1.87 -15.71 17.89
N GLN A 135 1.75 -16.87 17.24
CA GLN A 135 0.48 -17.48 16.82
C GLN A 135 -0.36 -16.66 15.82
N ASN A 136 0.16 -15.59 15.23
CA ASN A 136 -0.54 -14.94 14.14
C ASN A 136 -0.54 -15.87 12.92
N SER A 137 -1.72 -16.03 12.33
CA SER A 137 -1.83 -16.70 11.05
C SER A 137 -1.28 -15.78 9.97
N PHE A 138 -0.27 -16.23 9.24
CA PHE A 138 0.13 -15.64 7.97
C PHE A 138 -0.22 -16.58 6.82
N ARG A 139 -0.33 -16.04 5.62
CA ARG A 139 -0.52 -16.80 4.39
C ARG A 139 0.66 -16.55 3.47
N PHE A 140 1.37 -17.62 3.09
CA PHE A 140 2.30 -17.59 1.98
C PHE A 140 1.55 -17.98 0.70
N ALA A 141 1.70 -17.18 -0.36
CA ALA A 141 1.00 -17.38 -1.62
C ALA A 141 1.96 -17.20 -2.81
N PRO A 142 1.97 -18.13 -3.80
CA PRO A 142 1.23 -19.39 -3.78
C PRO A 142 1.80 -20.35 -2.72
N SER A 143 0.95 -21.23 -2.18
CA SER A 143 1.42 -22.26 -1.26
C SER A 143 2.38 -23.22 -1.96
N ARG A 144 3.43 -23.62 -1.26
CA ARG A 144 4.44 -24.60 -1.67
C ARG A 144 3.98 -26.04 -1.44
N GLY A 145 2.81 -26.24 -0.83
CA GLY A 145 2.18 -27.55 -0.65
C GLY A 145 2.21 -28.09 0.78
N SER A 146 2.99 -27.48 1.68
CA SER A 146 2.91 -27.75 3.12
C SER A 146 3.18 -26.50 3.97
N PRO A 147 2.64 -26.41 5.20
CA PRO A 147 2.89 -25.29 6.11
C PRO A 147 4.38 -25.08 6.42
N GLU A 148 5.18 -26.15 6.51
CA GLU A 148 6.61 -26.08 6.81
C GLU A 148 7.38 -25.47 5.64
N GLN A 149 7.02 -25.83 4.41
CA GLN A 149 7.62 -25.26 3.20
C GLN A 149 7.22 -23.80 3.01
N ASP A 150 5.96 -23.46 3.29
CA ASP A 150 5.46 -22.08 3.29
C ASP A 150 6.18 -21.22 4.34
N THR A 151 6.38 -21.76 5.54
CA THR A 151 7.14 -21.09 6.60
C THR A 151 8.60 -20.88 6.20
N HIS A 152 9.27 -21.90 5.65
CA HIS A 152 10.64 -21.77 5.17
C HIS A 152 10.77 -20.73 4.04
N ALA A 153 9.84 -20.72 3.09
CA ALA A 153 9.81 -19.73 2.02
C ALA A 153 9.56 -18.31 2.56
N ALA A 154 8.65 -18.14 3.51
CA ALA A 154 8.38 -16.89 4.18
C ALA A 154 9.63 -16.35 4.93
N VAL A 155 10.32 -17.20 5.69
CA VAL A 155 11.57 -16.82 6.38
C VAL A 155 12.66 -16.42 5.38
N LYS A 156 12.79 -17.15 4.26
CA LYS A 156 13.74 -16.81 3.21
C LYS A 156 13.44 -15.45 2.56
N LEU A 157 12.16 -15.18 2.28
CA LEU A 157 11.70 -13.89 1.78
C LEU A 157 12.00 -12.76 2.77
N LEU A 158 11.72 -12.96 4.06
CA LEU A 158 12.03 -11.99 5.12
C LEU A 158 13.51 -11.66 5.24
N ASN A 159 14.36 -12.67 5.13
CA ASN A 159 15.82 -12.47 5.15
C ASN A 159 16.33 -11.69 3.93
N ASN A 160 15.50 -11.50 2.90
CA ASN A 160 15.80 -10.74 1.69
C ASN A 160 14.95 -9.47 1.55
N ILE A 161 14.26 -9.01 2.59
CA ILE A 161 13.35 -7.85 2.51
C ILE A 161 14.03 -6.56 2.01
N GLY A 162 15.33 -6.38 2.28
CA GLY A 162 16.11 -5.24 1.78
C GLY A 162 16.88 -5.51 0.49
N ASN A 163 16.68 -6.66 -0.15
CA ASN A 163 17.41 -7.07 -1.35
C ASN A 163 16.55 -6.84 -2.60
N SER A 164 16.78 -5.75 -3.32
CA SER A 164 16.01 -5.35 -4.50
C SER A 164 16.08 -6.32 -5.68
N VAL A 165 17.06 -7.22 -5.72
CA VAL A 165 17.18 -8.22 -6.79
C VAL A 165 16.60 -9.58 -6.42
N TYR A 166 16.07 -9.75 -5.21
CA TYR A 166 15.45 -11.01 -4.81
C TYR A 166 14.10 -11.20 -5.49
N CYS A 167 14.00 -12.19 -6.38
CA CYS A 167 12.84 -12.42 -7.24
C CYS A 167 12.27 -13.86 -7.14
N GLU A 168 12.59 -14.60 -6.07
CA GLU A 168 12.02 -15.95 -5.93
C GLU A 168 10.51 -15.88 -5.68
N PRO A 169 9.68 -16.65 -6.41
CA PRO A 169 8.23 -16.50 -6.36
C PRO A 169 7.60 -16.67 -4.98
N GLY A 170 6.60 -15.85 -4.73
CA GLY A 170 5.69 -15.99 -3.61
C GLY A 170 5.86 -14.90 -2.55
N ALA A 171 4.75 -14.58 -1.89
CA ALA A 171 4.60 -13.44 -1.01
C ALA A 171 3.92 -13.85 0.30
N ILE A 172 4.21 -13.08 1.35
CA ILE A 172 3.37 -13.04 2.56
C ILE A 172 2.29 -12.01 2.31
N ILE A 173 1.02 -12.40 2.37
CA ILE A 173 -0.10 -11.51 2.02
C ILE A 173 -1.01 -11.29 3.23
N HIS A 174 -1.36 -10.03 3.50
CA HIS A 174 -2.35 -9.61 4.51
C HIS A 174 -2.10 -10.17 5.91
N MET A 175 -0.83 -10.30 6.30
CA MET A 175 -0.46 -10.73 7.65
C MET A 175 -0.80 -9.62 8.66
N GLN A 176 -1.54 -9.94 9.72
CA GLN A 176 -1.78 -8.98 10.79
C GLN A 176 -0.46 -8.66 11.52
N SER A 177 -0.24 -7.38 11.84
CA SER A 177 0.93 -6.96 12.62
C SER A 177 0.51 -6.14 13.84
N PRO A 178 0.23 -6.82 14.97
CA PRO A 178 -0.06 -6.16 16.24
C PRO A 178 1.10 -5.27 16.71
N THR A 179 2.34 -5.62 16.36
CA THR A 179 3.50 -4.82 16.73
C THR A 179 3.53 -3.49 15.97
N LEU A 180 3.24 -3.47 14.66
CA LEU A 180 3.10 -2.20 13.92
C LEU A 180 1.89 -1.39 14.40
N ASP A 181 0.79 -2.04 14.79
CA ASP A 181 -0.37 -1.37 15.39
C ASP A 181 -0.01 -0.55 16.64
N LEU A 182 0.92 -1.05 17.45
CA LEU A 182 1.43 -0.37 18.66
C LEU A 182 2.40 0.77 18.35
N LEU A 183 3.11 0.70 17.22
CA LEU A 183 4.04 1.74 16.78
C LEU A 183 3.36 2.94 16.12
N ARG A 184 2.08 2.79 15.75
CA ARG A 184 1.27 3.86 15.19
C ARG A 184 1.22 5.04 16.15
N SER A 185 1.81 6.15 15.72
CA SER A 185 1.88 7.40 16.49
C SER A 185 0.83 8.42 16.07
N SER A 186 0.35 8.31 14.84
CA SER A 186 -0.67 9.18 14.26
C SER A 186 -1.92 8.36 13.95
N SER A 187 -3.05 8.85 14.44
CA SER A 187 -4.31 8.58 13.78
C SER A 187 -4.49 9.69 12.77
N PRO A 188 -4.60 9.39 11.46
CA PRO A 188 -4.99 10.42 10.52
C PRO A 188 -6.32 11.06 10.98
N ASN A 189 -6.49 12.36 10.74
CA ASN A 189 -7.61 13.18 11.27
C ASN A 189 -9.01 12.78 10.71
N TRP A 190 -9.20 11.55 10.26
CA TRP A 190 -10.38 11.02 9.58
C TRP A 190 -11.68 11.06 10.39
N HIS A 191 -11.62 11.30 11.69
CA HIS A 191 -12.84 11.52 12.48
C HIS A 191 -13.63 12.74 11.98
N THR A 192 -12.98 13.72 11.35
CA THR A 192 -13.68 14.86 10.72
C THR A 192 -14.36 14.48 9.40
N ASP A 193 -13.99 13.34 8.82
CA ASP A 193 -14.38 12.93 7.47
C ASP A 193 -15.43 11.79 7.47
N GLY A 194 -15.99 11.46 8.65
CA GLY A 194 -17.11 10.52 8.78
C GLY A 194 -16.72 9.04 8.83
N PHE A 195 -15.45 8.72 9.10
CA PHE A 195 -14.99 7.33 9.23
C PHE A 195 -15.47 6.69 10.54
N LEU A 196 -15.99 5.46 10.45
CA LEU A 196 -16.55 4.73 11.60
C LEU A 196 -15.50 4.00 12.46
N GLY A 197 -14.31 3.78 11.93
CA GLY A 197 -13.23 3.07 12.62
C GLY A 197 -12.04 2.82 11.72
N GLN A 198 -10.99 2.24 12.29
CA GLN A 198 -9.76 1.86 11.60
C GLN A 198 -9.48 0.38 11.85
N SER A 199 -9.05 -0.34 10.82
CA SER A 199 -8.60 -1.73 10.97
C SER A 199 -7.21 -1.80 11.59
N ASN A 200 -6.83 -3.01 11.99
CA ASN A 200 -5.45 -3.35 12.31
C ASN A 200 -4.55 -3.27 11.07
N PHE A 201 -3.25 -3.09 11.27
CA PHE A 201 -2.25 -3.13 10.22
C PHE A 201 -2.16 -4.52 9.61
N GLN A 202 -2.21 -4.54 8.28
CA GLN A 202 -1.91 -5.70 7.47
C GLN A 202 -0.61 -5.47 6.72
N VAL A 203 0.23 -6.49 6.70
CA VAL A 203 1.55 -6.49 6.10
C VAL A 203 1.54 -7.43 4.91
N THR A 204 1.98 -6.92 3.78
CA THR A 204 2.28 -7.69 2.58
C THR A 204 3.77 -7.55 2.28
N ILE A 205 4.45 -8.67 2.06
CA ILE A 205 5.87 -8.73 1.69
C ILE A 205 5.96 -9.54 0.43
N ALA A 206 6.58 -8.96 -0.58
CA ALA A 206 6.70 -9.55 -1.90
C ALA A 206 8.13 -9.40 -2.41
N PRO A 207 8.62 -10.36 -3.19
CA PRO A 207 9.88 -10.25 -3.91
C PRO A 207 9.75 -9.25 -5.07
N ALA A 208 10.88 -8.90 -5.69
CA ALA A 208 10.89 -8.17 -6.94
C ALA A 208 10.15 -8.97 -8.03
N ASN A 209 9.49 -8.25 -8.94
CA ASN A 209 8.71 -8.79 -10.06
C ASN A 209 7.42 -9.53 -9.67
N GLU A 210 7.00 -9.46 -8.41
CA GLU A 210 5.73 -10.03 -7.98
C GLU A 210 4.56 -9.14 -8.43
N VAL A 211 3.51 -9.77 -8.97
CA VAL A 211 2.31 -9.06 -9.41
C VAL A 211 1.09 -9.71 -8.79
N PHE A 212 0.34 -8.94 -8.00
CA PHE A 212 -0.89 -9.40 -7.39
C PHE A 212 -2.08 -9.27 -8.34
N GLU A 213 -3.19 -9.90 -7.97
CA GLU A 213 -4.45 -9.84 -8.70
C GLU A 213 -5.16 -8.50 -8.46
N LEU A 214 -6.18 -8.24 -9.27
CA LEU A 214 -7.06 -7.09 -9.08
C LEU A 214 -8.06 -7.41 -7.95
N GLU A 215 -8.02 -6.68 -6.85
CA GLU A 215 -8.93 -6.81 -5.70
C GLU A 215 -9.94 -5.66 -5.68
N TYR A 216 -11.15 -5.92 -5.15
CA TYR A 216 -12.18 -4.90 -4.93
C TYR A 216 -12.41 -4.72 -3.43
N TYR A 217 -12.30 -3.48 -2.97
CA TYR A 217 -12.56 -3.12 -1.59
C TYR A 217 -13.78 -2.19 -1.48
N GLU A 218 -14.72 -2.55 -0.61
CA GLU A 218 -15.91 -1.72 -0.29
C GLU A 218 -15.63 -0.62 0.74
N HIS A 219 -14.37 -0.43 1.11
CA HIS A 219 -13.93 0.54 2.11
C HIS A 219 -12.73 1.35 1.60
N TYR A 220 -12.48 2.46 2.27
CA TYR A 220 -11.23 3.20 2.11
C TYR A 220 -10.10 2.41 2.77
N PHE A 221 -8.94 2.36 2.13
CA PHE A 221 -7.75 1.81 2.75
C PHE A 221 -6.56 2.74 2.55
N LEU A 222 -5.61 2.59 3.47
CA LEU A 222 -4.35 3.29 3.52
C LEU A 222 -3.25 2.27 3.30
N SER A 223 -2.39 2.50 2.31
CA SER A 223 -1.21 1.68 2.10
C SER A 223 0.05 2.49 2.31
N THR A 224 0.89 2.02 3.23
CA THR A 224 2.18 2.61 3.55
C THR A 224 3.29 1.69 3.06
N LEU A 225 4.11 2.15 2.12
CA LEU A 225 5.26 1.41 1.66
C LEU A 225 6.46 1.63 2.58
N LEU A 226 7.00 0.54 3.11
CA LEU A 226 8.11 0.57 4.07
C LEU A 226 9.48 0.26 3.43
N VAL A 227 9.52 -0.61 2.41
CA VAL A 227 10.74 -1.02 1.70
C VAL A 227 10.44 -1.15 0.20
N GLY A 228 11.34 -0.65 -0.67
CA GLY A 228 11.32 -0.85 -2.13
C GLY A 228 10.43 0.13 -2.92
N SER A 229 9.89 -0.33 -4.03
CA SER A 229 8.90 0.40 -4.83
C SER A 229 7.69 -0.46 -5.23
N LYS A 230 6.59 0.21 -5.55
CA LYS A 230 5.32 -0.44 -5.90
C LYS A 230 4.58 0.38 -6.93
N VAL A 231 4.14 -0.26 -8.00
CA VAL A 231 3.24 0.35 -8.98
C VAL A 231 1.83 -0.16 -8.72
N TRP A 232 0.93 0.76 -8.45
CA TRP A 232 -0.49 0.50 -8.29
C TRP A 232 -1.22 0.79 -9.58
N LEU A 233 -2.21 -0.04 -9.87
CA LEU A 233 -3.18 0.20 -10.93
C LEU A 233 -4.58 0.21 -10.31
N ALA A 234 -5.24 1.36 -10.43
CA ALA A 234 -6.49 1.68 -9.76
C ALA A 234 -7.58 1.96 -10.79
N PHE A 235 -8.69 1.22 -10.80
CA PHE A 235 -9.84 1.53 -11.66
C PHE A 235 -11.05 1.99 -10.85
N PRO A 236 -11.80 3.01 -11.33
CA PRO A 236 -13.03 3.44 -10.69
C PRO A 236 -14.08 2.32 -10.70
N PRO A 237 -14.97 2.28 -9.68
CA PRO A 237 -16.03 1.28 -9.56
C PRO A 237 -17.23 1.62 -10.45
N LEU A 238 -16.97 1.93 -11.72
CA LEU A 238 -18.01 2.18 -12.70
C LEU A 238 -18.84 0.91 -12.88
N HIS A 239 -20.14 1.06 -13.15
CA HIS A 239 -21.02 -0.09 -13.38
C HIS A 239 -20.47 -1.05 -14.44
N GLY A 240 -19.89 -0.52 -15.53
CA GLY A 240 -19.21 -1.33 -16.56
C GLY A 240 -18.00 -2.10 -16.02
N ASN A 241 -17.10 -1.43 -15.29
CA ASN A 241 -15.92 -2.06 -14.68
C ASN A 241 -16.31 -3.16 -13.68
N LEU A 242 -17.33 -2.91 -12.85
CA LEU A 242 -17.83 -3.89 -11.88
C LEU A 242 -18.47 -5.10 -12.56
N THR A 243 -19.20 -4.90 -13.66
CA THR A 243 -19.75 -6.01 -14.46
C THR A 243 -18.63 -6.86 -15.07
N ILE A 244 -17.60 -6.22 -15.63
CA ILE A 244 -16.43 -6.93 -16.20
C ILE A 244 -15.70 -7.73 -15.12
N LEU A 245 -15.46 -7.13 -13.95
CA LEU A 245 -14.83 -7.81 -12.82
C LEU A 245 -15.65 -9.02 -12.36
N ARG A 246 -16.97 -8.84 -12.20
CA ARG A 246 -17.87 -9.94 -11.81
C ARG A 246 -17.79 -11.09 -12.81
N GLN A 247 -17.86 -10.78 -14.10
CA GLN A 247 -17.71 -11.78 -15.16
C GLN A 247 -16.36 -12.50 -15.05
N ALA A 248 -15.28 -11.80 -14.74
CA ALA A 248 -13.96 -12.41 -14.59
C ALA A 248 -13.89 -13.39 -13.40
N TYR A 249 -14.54 -13.06 -12.27
CA TYR A 249 -14.65 -14.00 -11.14
C TYR A 249 -15.57 -15.20 -11.43
N GLU A 250 -16.69 -14.99 -12.13
CA GLU A 250 -17.58 -16.07 -12.58
C GLU A 250 -16.84 -17.01 -13.55
N ASP A 251 -16.05 -16.45 -14.46
CA ASP A 251 -15.17 -17.18 -15.37
C ASP A 251 -14.10 -18.01 -14.63
N MET A 252 -13.51 -17.46 -13.55
CA MET A 252 -12.56 -18.17 -12.71
C MET A 252 -13.21 -19.38 -12.03
N GLN A 253 -14.41 -19.20 -11.46
CA GLN A 253 -15.16 -20.27 -10.81
C GLN A 253 -15.59 -21.37 -11.79
N THR A 254 -16.09 -20.98 -12.98
CA THR A 254 -16.54 -21.94 -13.99
C THR A 254 -15.40 -22.75 -14.61
N LYS A 255 -14.17 -22.20 -14.63
CA LYS A 255 -12.97 -22.86 -15.14
C LYS A 255 -12.18 -23.63 -14.08
N ASP A 256 -12.66 -23.66 -12.83
CA ASP A 256 -11.95 -24.24 -11.67
C ASP A 256 -10.50 -23.72 -11.55
N SER A 257 -10.33 -22.42 -11.82
CA SER A 257 -9.03 -21.76 -11.72
C SER A 257 -8.90 -21.08 -10.35
N ILE A 258 -7.67 -21.01 -9.87
CA ILE A 258 -7.31 -20.27 -8.65
C ILE A 258 -6.92 -18.82 -8.95
N GLN A 259 -6.89 -18.41 -10.21
CA GLN A 259 -6.43 -17.10 -10.64
C GLN A 259 -7.37 -16.45 -11.65
N VAL A 260 -7.55 -15.13 -11.52
CA VAL A 260 -8.32 -14.35 -12.49
C VAL A 260 -7.40 -13.94 -13.65
N SER A 261 -7.81 -14.27 -14.88
CA SER A 261 -7.06 -13.88 -16.09
C SER A 261 -6.91 -12.36 -16.17
N LEU A 262 -5.71 -11.87 -16.45
CA LEU A 262 -5.44 -10.43 -16.48
C LEU A 262 -5.90 -9.74 -17.76
N HIS A 263 -6.40 -10.51 -18.73
CA HIS A 263 -6.79 -9.98 -20.03
C HIS A 263 -7.99 -9.02 -19.94
N PHE A 264 -8.87 -9.17 -18.94
CA PHE A 264 -10.01 -8.27 -18.78
C PHE A 264 -9.59 -6.85 -18.40
N LEU A 265 -8.37 -6.64 -17.89
CA LEU A 265 -7.84 -5.31 -17.57
C LEU A 265 -7.81 -4.39 -18.80
N LYS A 266 -7.69 -4.95 -20.01
CA LYS A 266 -7.75 -4.20 -21.28
C LYS A 266 -9.12 -3.61 -21.59
N ILE A 267 -10.15 -4.12 -20.93
CA ILE A 267 -11.55 -3.73 -21.13
C ILE A 267 -12.01 -2.77 -20.03
N LEU A 268 -11.30 -2.76 -18.89
CA LEU A 268 -11.57 -1.80 -17.83
C LEU A 268 -11.26 -0.37 -18.30
N GLN A 269 -12.07 0.56 -17.83
CA GLN A 269 -12.02 1.95 -18.23
C GLN A 269 -11.43 2.83 -17.14
N HIS A 270 -10.66 3.82 -17.56
CA HIS A 270 -10.15 4.91 -16.72
C HIS A 270 -9.26 4.45 -15.58
N GLY A 271 -8.36 3.49 -15.86
CA GLY A 271 -7.33 3.10 -14.90
C GLY A 271 -6.45 4.30 -14.56
N ILE A 272 -5.94 4.36 -13.34
CA ILE A 272 -4.93 5.31 -12.87
C ILE A 272 -3.74 4.48 -12.42
N ALA A 273 -2.54 4.80 -12.90
CA ALA A 273 -1.32 4.20 -12.40
C ALA A 273 -0.57 5.15 -11.46
N ILE A 274 0.02 4.56 -10.42
CA ILE A 274 0.63 5.30 -9.32
C ILE A 274 1.90 4.57 -8.92
N ILE A 275 2.99 5.30 -8.76
CA ILE A 275 4.23 4.76 -8.22
C ILE A 275 4.32 5.14 -6.75
N GLN A 276 4.56 4.17 -5.89
CA GLN A 276 4.89 4.37 -4.50
C GLN A 276 6.36 3.98 -4.31
N LYS A 277 7.16 4.87 -3.73
CA LYS A 277 8.59 4.64 -3.44
C LYS A 277 8.88 4.92 -1.97
N THR A 278 9.85 4.20 -1.43
CA THR A 278 10.31 4.46 -0.06
C THR A 278 11.14 5.72 0.08
N TRP A 279 11.13 6.24 1.31
CA TRP A 279 11.96 7.35 1.73
C TRP A 279 13.46 7.05 1.55
N GLY A 280 14.14 7.84 0.72
CA GLY A 280 15.60 7.79 0.60
C GLY A 280 16.13 8.06 -0.80
N ASP A 281 15.36 7.69 -1.83
CA ASP A 281 15.85 7.81 -3.22
C ASP A 281 15.48 9.15 -3.86
N HIS A 282 14.31 9.71 -3.55
CA HIS A 282 13.89 11.08 -3.87
C HIS A 282 12.90 11.56 -2.78
N HIS A 283 12.72 12.87 -2.60
CA HIS A 283 12.16 13.55 -1.42
C HIS A 283 10.71 13.23 -0.99
N ASP A 284 10.11 12.16 -1.47
CA ASP A 284 8.68 11.90 -1.41
C ASP A 284 8.40 10.52 -0.82
N SER A 285 8.21 10.45 0.51
CA SER A 285 7.52 9.30 1.10
C SER A 285 6.07 9.35 0.71
N THR A 286 5.54 8.21 0.37
CA THR A 286 4.24 8.15 -0.25
C THR A 286 3.34 7.19 0.52
N VAL A 287 2.18 7.69 0.92
CA VAL A 287 1.10 6.90 1.50
C VAL A 287 -0.04 6.93 0.50
N LEU A 288 -0.45 5.77 -0.01
CA LEU A 288 -1.55 5.69 -0.94
C LEU A 288 -2.86 5.59 -0.16
N VAL A 289 -3.76 6.55 -0.34
CA VAL A 289 -5.14 6.49 0.12
C VAL A 289 -6.05 6.21 -1.06
N ASN A 290 -6.89 5.19 -0.97
CA ASN A 290 -7.79 4.78 -2.05
C ASN A 290 -9.22 4.61 -1.57
N TYR A 291 -10.19 4.83 -2.46
CA TYR A 291 -11.62 4.65 -2.19
C TYR A 291 -12.35 3.83 -3.25
N GLY A 292 -12.88 2.67 -2.87
CA GLY A 292 -13.82 1.94 -3.73
C GLY A 292 -13.23 1.58 -5.10
N ILE A 293 -11.96 1.19 -5.14
CA ILE A 293 -11.19 1.02 -6.36
C ILE A 293 -10.96 -0.47 -6.62
N LEU A 294 -10.99 -0.86 -7.89
CA LEU A 294 -10.40 -2.12 -8.30
C LEU A 294 -8.88 -1.94 -8.37
N GLN A 295 -8.17 -2.58 -7.46
CA GLN A 295 -6.76 -2.32 -7.25
C GLN A 295 -5.90 -3.53 -7.59
N ARG A 296 -4.86 -3.29 -8.37
CA ARG A 296 -3.84 -4.28 -8.68
C ARG A 296 -2.46 -3.74 -8.33
N ASP A 297 -1.61 -4.63 -7.86
CA ASP A 297 -0.32 -4.28 -7.28
C ASP A 297 0.80 -4.95 -8.08
N VAL A 298 1.79 -4.17 -8.50
CA VAL A 298 3.05 -4.66 -9.08
C VAL A 298 4.15 -4.23 -8.13
N ASN A 299 4.82 -5.19 -7.47
CA ASN A 299 5.93 -4.88 -6.57
C ASN A 299 7.24 -4.92 -7.35
N ILE A 300 8.02 -3.85 -7.21
CA ILE A 300 9.32 -3.67 -7.85
C ILE A 300 10.23 -3.27 -6.69
N VAL A 301 10.90 -4.23 -6.06
CA VAL A 301 11.72 -3.94 -4.87
C VAL A 301 12.90 -3.06 -5.26
#